data_AF-A0A0Q6H595-F1
#
_entry.id   AF-A0A0Q6H595-F1
#
_cell.length_a   1.000
_cell.length_b   1.000
_cell.length_c   1.000
_cell.angle_alpha   90.00
_cell.angle_beta   90.00
_cell.angle_gamma   90.00
#
_symmetry.space_group_name_H-M   'P 1'
#
loop_
_entity.id
_entity.type
_entity.pdbx_description
1 polymer ?
#
loop_
_entity_poly.entity_id
_entity_poly.type
_entity_poly.pdbx_seq_one_letter_code
_entity_poly.pdbx_strand_id
1 'polypeptide(L)'
;MLSSEPTTVTSGAQTAMSPVDPGLTMELLELELSLDGYEPDTGTFADHVRAAATVIDGAFLFELPASGLIADCERIAVMRIPADDSDEMATIFACLDSDGTTIRVEMPNQRTADLRNFAEAFVDVLQRI
;
A
#
# COMPACT_ATOMS: atom_id res chain seq x y z
N MET A 1 3.86 -26.31 49.00
CA MET A 1 4.84 -26.71 47.97
C MET A 1 4.21 -27.82 47.13
N LEU A 2 3.62 -27.48 45.98
CA LEU A 2 3.62 -28.27 44.74
C LEU A 2 2.83 -27.48 43.68
N SER A 3 3.56 -26.68 42.91
CA SER A 3 3.13 -26.15 41.61
C SER A 3 3.11 -27.29 40.58
N SER A 4 2.22 -27.21 39.58
CA SER A 4 2.51 -27.47 38.15
C SER A 4 1.21 -27.45 37.34
N GLU A 5 0.98 -26.38 36.60
CA GLU A 5 0.16 -26.37 35.38
C GLU A 5 1.12 -26.52 34.20
N PRO A 6 0.84 -27.38 33.20
CA PRO A 6 1.65 -27.46 31.99
C PRO A 6 1.23 -26.40 30.96
N THR A 7 2.18 -25.49 30.76
CA THR A 7 2.48 -24.64 29.60
C THR A 7 2.29 -25.31 28.23
N THR A 8 1.53 -24.62 27.38
CA THR A 8 1.75 -24.35 25.94
C THR A 8 1.73 -25.49 24.92
N VAL A 9 0.86 -25.32 23.93
CA VAL A 9 1.25 -25.49 22.52
C VAL A 9 0.64 -24.35 21.68
N THR A 10 1.52 -23.42 21.31
CA THR A 10 1.39 -22.50 20.19
C THR A 10 1.23 -23.30 18.90
N SER A 11 0.21 -22.97 18.10
CA SER A 11 0.15 -23.34 16.69
C SER A 11 -0.61 -22.27 15.90
N GLY A 12 0.05 -21.74 14.87
CA GLY A 12 -0.54 -20.90 13.83
C GLY A 12 -0.43 -19.41 14.08
N ALA A 13 0.73 -18.81 13.78
CA ALA A 13 0.76 -17.41 13.35
C ALA A 13 0.07 -17.35 11.98
N GLN A 14 -1.25 -17.28 11.98
CA GLN A 14 -1.99 -16.71 10.87
C GLN A 14 -1.72 -15.22 10.96
N THR A 15 -0.99 -14.67 9.99
CA THR A 15 -0.95 -13.22 9.76
C THR A 15 -2.40 -12.80 9.63
N ALA A 16 -2.94 -12.19 10.68
CA ALA A 16 -4.27 -11.64 10.67
C ALA A 16 -4.23 -10.47 9.68
N MET A 17 -4.59 -10.75 8.42
CA MET A 17 -5.21 -9.74 7.59
C MET A 17 -6.36 -9.19 8.43
N SER A 18 -6.22 -7.96 8.91
CA SER A 18 -7.35 -7.16 9.34
C SER A 18 -8.43 -7.29 8.26
N PRO A 19 -9.73 -7.31 8.61
CA PRO A 19 -10.78 -7.42 7.61
C PRO A 19 -10.61 -6.27 6.61
N VAL A 20 -10.05 -6.60 5.45
CA VAL A 20 -10.02 -5.71 4.30
C VAL A 20 -11.45 -5.69 3.78
N ASP A 21 -11.99 -4.50 3.55
CA ASP A 21 -13.34 -4.39 3.03
C ASP A 21 -13.43 -5.15 1.69
N PRO A 22 -14.41 -6.06 1.50
CA PRO A 22 -14.54 -6.80 0.25
C PRO A 22 -14.63 -5.94 -1.01
N GLY A 23 -15.10 -4.69 -0.94
CA GLY A 23 -15.06 -3.80 -2.11
C GLY A 23 -13.62 -3.40 -2.41
N LEU A 24 -12.90 -2.79 -1.46
CA LEU A 24 -11.45 -2.47 -1.57
C LEU A 24 -10.58 -3.63 -2.08
N THR A 25 -11.01 -4.87 -1.91
CA THR A 25 -10.33 -6.07 -2.43
C THR A 25 -10.34 -6.15 -3.97
N MET A 26 -11.40 -5.68 -4.64
CA MET A 26 -11.50 -5.73 -6.10
C MET A 26 -10.65 -4.64 -6.76
N GLU A 27 -10.73 -3.39 -6.30
CA GLU A 27 -9.89 -2.30 -6.85
C GLU A 27 -8.41 -2.57 -6.60
N LEU A 28 -8.07 -3.18 -5.46
CA LEU A 28 -6.71 -3.61 -5.17
C LEU A 28 -6.22 -4.68 -6.15
N LEU A 29 -7.07 -5.67 -6.48
CA LEU A 29 -6.74 -6.70 -7.45
C LEU A 29 -6.52 -6.10 -8.85
N GLU A 30 -7.39 -5.19 -9.30
CA GLU A 30 -7.24 -4.52 -10.60
C GLU A 30 -5.98 -3.65 -10.65
N LEU A 31 -5.65 -3.00 -9.54
CA LEU A 31 -4.43 -2.24 -9.40
C LEU A 31 -3.19 -3.14 -9.48
N GLU A 32 -3.16 -4.26 -8.77
CA GLU A 32 -2.05 -5.23 -8.81
C GLU A 32 -1.83 -5.75 -10.24
N LEU A 33 -2.91 -6.10 -10.95
CA LEU A 33 -2.83 -6.53 -12.35
C LEU A 33 -2.33 -5.42 -13.27
N SER A 34 -2.71 -4.17 -13.02
CA SER A 34 -2.24 -3.01 -13.79
C SER A 34 -0.76 -2.71 -13.54
N LEU A 35 -0.26 -3.05 -12.34
CA LEU A 35 1.13 -2.82 -11.95
C LEU A 35 2.10 -3.93 -12.41
N ASP A 36 1.63 -5.18 -12.54
CA ASP A 36 2.44 -6.36 -12.90
C ASP A 36 3.22 -6.21 -14.24
N GLY A 37 2.74 -5.37 -15.16
CA GLY A 37 3.38 -5.10 -16.44
C GLY A 37 4.50 -4.04 -16.41
N TYR A 38 5.05 -3.70 -15.24
CA TYR A 38 6.09 -2.67 -15.14
C TYR A 38 7.40 -3.10 -15.80
N GLU A 39 7.87 -2.32 -16.78
CA GLU A 39 9.20 -2.48 -17.37
C GLU A 39 10.01 -1.20 -17.17
N PRO A 40 11.15 -1.24 -16.43
CA PRO A 40 11.92 -0.04 -16.07
C PRO A 40 12.48 0.73 -17.28
N ASP A 41 12.62 0.07 -18.44
CA ASP A 41 13.13 0.68 -19.67
C ASP A 41 12.07 1.46 -20.45
N THR A 42 10.78 1.32 -20.10
CA THR A 42 9.65 1.87 -20.88
C THR A 42 9.07 3.17 -20.31
N GLY A 43 9.39 3.52 -19.07
CA GLY A 43 8.86 4.69 -18.39
C GLY A 43 9.38 4.85 -16.96
N THR A 44 8.96 5.92 -16.28
CA THR A 44 9.29 6.08 -14.86
C THR A 44 8.32 5.31 -13.98
N PHE A 45 8.79 4.87 -12.81
CA PHE A 45 7.95 4.24 -11.79
C PHE A 45 6.70 5.08 -11.47
N ALA A 46 6.85 6.39 -11.20
CA ALA A 46 5.70 7.28 -10.99
C ALA A 46 4.71 7.32 -12.15
N ASP A 47 5.17 7.30 -13.41
CA ASP A 47 4.26 7.37 -14.56
C ASP A 47 3.46 6.07 -14.71
N HIS A 48 4.10 4.92 -14.50
CA HIS A 48 3.44 3.62 -14.52
C HIS A 48 2.40 3.51 -13.40
N VAL A 49 2.78 3.89 -12.18
CA VAL A 49 1.89 3.88 -11.02
C VAL A 49 0.72 4.86 -11.21
N ARG A 50 0.96 6.04 -11.77
CA ARG A 50 -0.10 7.01 -12.10
C ARG A 50 -1.08 6.46 -13.13
N ALA A 51 -0.57 5.80 -14.17
CA ALA A 51 -1.42 5.14 -15.17
C ALA A 51 -2.28 4.05 -14.53
N ALA A 52 -1.69 3.19 -13.70
CA ALA A 52 -2.40 2.12 -12.98
C ALA A 52 -3.48 2.68 -12.03
N ALA A 53 -3.17 3.75 -11.27
CA ALA A 53 -4.14 4.41 -10.40
C ALA A 53 -5.36 4.94 -11.18
N THR A 54 -5.13 5.46 -12.38
CA THR A 54 -6.20 6.02 -13.23
C THR A 54 -7.19 4.95 -13.70
N VAL A 55 -6.76 3.69 -13.82
CA VAL A 55 -7.64 2.58 -14.24
C VAL A 55 -8.76 2.31 -13.24
N ILE A 56 -8.50 2.56 -11.95
CA ILE A 56 -9.41 2.28 -10.84
C ILE A 56 -9.98 3.56 -10.21
N ASP A 57 -10.03 4.66 -10.97
CA ASP A 57 -10.46 5.99 -10.50
C ASP A 57 -9.70 6.49 -9.25
N GLY A 58 -8.48 5.99 -9.06
CA GLY A 58 -7.55 6.40 -8.02
C GLY A 58 -6.77 7.67 -8.37
N ALA A 59 -6.08 8.21 -7.37
CA ALA A 59 -5.26 9.40 -7.47
C ALA A 59 -3.83 9.13 -7.00
N PHE A 60 -2.85 9.31 -7.88
CA PHE A 60 -1.45 9.40 -7.51
C PHE A 60 -1.19 10.70 -6.74
N LEU A 61 -0.54 10.61 -5.57
CA LEU A 61 -0.18 11.78 -4.77
C LEU A 61 1.27 12.20 -5.01
N PHE A 62 2.23 11.33 -4.68
CA PHE A 62 3.66 11.61 -4.80
C PHE A 62 4.50 10.33 -4.74
N GLU A 63 5.76 10.42 -5.14
CA GLU A 63 6.76 9.36 -5.06
C GLU A 63 7.93 9.80 -4.17
N LEU A 64 8.48 8.88 -3.37
CA LEU A 64 9.63 9.10 -2.51
C LEU A 64 10.60 7.91 -2.55
N PRO A 65 11.91 8.10 -2.33
CA PRO A 65 12.82 6.99 -2.06
C PRO A 65 12.42 6.31 -0.75
N ALA A 66 12.36 4.99 -0.73
CA ALA A 66 11.88 4.21 0.41
C ALA A 66 12.71 4.46 1.67
N SER A 67 14.02 4.67 1.54
CA SER A 67 14.92 5.11 2.61
C SER A 67 14.80 4.30 3.92
N GLY A 68 14.45 3.01 3.81
CA GLY A 68 14.24 2.11 4.94
C GLY A 68 12.87 2.18 5.63
N LEU A 69 11.90 2.95 5.12
CA LEU A 69 10.52 2.96 5.63
C LEU A 69 9.84 1.59 5.45
N ILE A 70 10.12 0.94 4.32
CA ILE A 70 9.61 -0.38 3.97
C ILE A 70 10.81 -1.26 3.62
N ALA A 71 10.81 -2.51 4.09
CA ALA A 71 11.88 -3.47 3.82
C ALA A 71 11.88 -3.86 2.33
N ASP A 72 13.06 -4.14 1.77
CA ASP A 72 13.22 -4.63 0.39
C ASP A 72 12.46 -3.75 -0.64
N CYS A 73 12.55 -2.43 -0.44
CA CYS A 73 11.85 -1.43 -1.23
C CYS A 73 12.83 -0.32 -1.59
N GLU A 74 12.90 0.04 -2.87
CA GLU A 74 13.72 1.15 -3.36
C GLU A 74 12.92 2.46 -3.38
N ARG A 75 11.67 2.42 -3.87
CA ARG A 75 10.82 3.59 -4.07
C ARG A 75 9.38 3.30 -3.65
N ILE A 76 8.75 4.31 -3.09
CA ILE A 76 7.37 4.24 -2.61
C ILE A 76 6.57 5.32 -3.35
N ALA A 77 5.52 4.91 -4.06
CA ALA A 77 4.51 5.79 -4.60
C ALA A 77 3.28 5.73 -3.71
N VAL A 78 2.81 6.89 -3.27
CA VAL A 78 1.63 7.01 -2.42
C VAL A 78 0.44 7.40 -3.29
N MET A 79 -0.65 6.66 -3.12
CA MET A 79 -1.87 6.84 -3.90
C MET A 79 -3.10 6.78 -3.01
N ARG A 80 -4.19 7.30 -3.53
CA ARG A 80 -5.53 7.08 -2.99
C ARG A 80 -6.37 6.30 -3.98
N ILE A 81 -7.13 5.34 -3.48
CA ILE A 81 -8.06 4.54 -4.28
C ILE A 81 -9.46 4.63 -3.68
N PRO A 82 -10.53 4.53 -4.48
CA PRO A 82 -11.87 4.46 -3.94
C PRO A 82 -12.00 3.23 -3.02
N ALA A 83 -12.68 3.43 -1.89
CA ALA A 83 -13.08 2.35 -0.99
C ALA A 83 -14.61 2.18 -1.10
N ASP A 84 -15.04 1.11 -1.77
CA ASP A 84 -16.44 0.75 -2.00
C ASP A 84 -17.27 1.84 -2.74
N ASP A 85 -18.61 1.69 -2.74
CA ASP A 85 -19.63 2.68 -3.18
C ASP A 85 -19.69 3.93 -2.27
N SER A 86 -18.67 4.16 -1.45
CA SER A 86 -18.56 5.35 -0.61
C SER A 86 -17.70 6.40 -1.31
N ASP A 87 -17.97 7.68 -1.06
CA ASP A 87 -17.06 8.77 -1.49
C ASP A 87 -15.72 8.77 -0.70
N GLU A 88 -15.43 7.71 0.08
CA GLU A 88 -14.22 7.59 0.87
C GLU A 88 -13.06 7.05 0.03
N MET A 89 -11.90 7.68 0.18
CA MET A 89 -10.69 7.30 -0.54
C MET A 89 -9.68 6.70 0.45
N ALA A 90 -9.28 5.44 0.23
CA ALA A 90 -8.26 4.77 1.01
C ALA A 90 -6.86 5.13 0.52
N THR A 91 -5.93 5.39 1.45
CA THR A 91 -4.51 5.60 1.12
C THR A 91 -3.78 4.27 1.05
N ILE A 92 -3.03 4.04 -0.03
CA ILE A 92 -2.25 2.83 -0.28
C ILE A 92 -0.86 3.18 -0.81
N PHE A 93 0.05 2.21 -0.78
CA PHE A 93 1.42 2.36 -1.28
C PHE A 93 1.72 1.36 -2.39
N ALA A 94 2.19 1.85 -3.53
CA ALA A 94 2.91 1.02 -4.49
C ALA A 94 4.40 1.06 -4.13
N CYS A 95 4.98 -0.10 -3.90
CA CYS A 95 6.36 -0.27 -3.48
C CYS A 95 7.14 -0.95 -4.59
N LEU A 96 8.12 -0.24 -5.15
CA LEU A 96 9.10 -0.83 -6.06
C LEU A 96 10.12 -1.62 -5.24
N ASP A 97 10.31 -2.89 -5.58
CA ASP A 97 11.31 -3.73 -4.94
C ASP A 97 12.74 -3.18 -5.08
N SER A 98 13.67 -3.74 -4.31
CA SER A 98 15.09 -3.34 -4.35
C SER A 98 15.80 -3.68 -5.66
N ASP A 99 15.22 -4.58 -6.45
CA ASP A 99 15.76 -4.99 -7.75
C ASP A 99 15.26 -4.06 -8.88
N GLY A 100 14.29 -3.18 -8.59
CA GLY A 100 13.75 -2.19 -9.51
C GLY A 100 12.85 -2.79 -10.59
N THR A 101 12.34 -4.00 -10.39
CA THR A 101 11.62 -4.78 -11.41
C THR A 101 10.19 -5.10 -11.02
N THR A 102 9.91 -5.25 -9.73
CA THR A 102 8.58 -5.69 -9.26
C THR A 102 7.94 -4.59 -8.45
N ILE A 103 6.66 -4.32 -8.72
CA ILE A 103 5.84 -3.44 -7.90
C ILE A 103 4.87 -4.28 -7.09
N ARG A 104 4.82 -4.03 -5.78
CA ARG A 104 3.82 -4.62 -4.88
C ARG A 104 2.96 -3.54 -4.25
N VAL A 105 1.71 -3.87 -3.94
CA VAL A 105 0.84 -2.96 -3.20
C VAL A 105 0.89 -3.30 -1.72
N GLU A 106 1.07 -2.29 -0.88
CA GLU A 106 1.04 -2.40 0.58
C GLU A 106 0.01 -1.44 1.18
N MET A 107 -0.79 -1.96 2.10
CA MET A 107 -1.68 -1.15 2.94
C MET A 107 -0.86 -0.47 4.05
N PRO A 108 -1.20 0.78 4.43
CA PRO A 108 -0.55 1.43 5.54
C PRO A 108 -0.71 0.63 6.84
N ASN A 109 0.41 0.40 7.51
CA ASN A 109 0.47 -0.26 8.81
C ASN A 109 1.08 0.67 9.86
N GLN A 110 1.28 0.17 11.07
CA GLN A 110 1.78 0.99 12.18
C GLN A 110 3.19 1.55 11.95
N ARG A 111 4.04 0.88 11.15
CA ARG A 111 5.38 1.38 10.78
C ARG A 111 5.30 2.54 9.79
N THR A 112 4.31 2.53 8.91
CA THR A 112 4.12 3.52 7.85
C THR A 112 3.03 4.54 8.19
N ALA A 113 2.59 4.61 9.45
CA ALA A 113 1.51 5.48 9.89
C ALA A 113 1.82 6.96 9.63
N ASP A 114 3.06 7.38 9.87
CA ASP A 114 3.49 8.77 9.63
C ASP A 114 3.44 9.13 8.14
N LEU A 115 3.76 8.19 7.24
CA LEU A 115 3.66 8.39 5.80
C LEU A 115 2.19 8.53 5.36
N ARG A 116 1.30 7.70 5.91
CA ARG A 116 -0.15 7.84 5.70
C ARG A 116 -0.65 9.22 6.17
N ASN A 117 -0.30 9.62 7.39
CA ASN A 117 -0.72 10.91 7.95
C ASN A 117 -0.22 12.09 7.10
N PHE A 118 1.02 11.98 6.59
CA PHE A 118 1.56 12.97 5.66
C PHE A 118 0.77 13.02 4.35
N ALA A 119 0.39 11.88 3.79
CA ALA A 119 -0.44 11.80 2.59
C ALA A 119 -1.82 12.44 2.79
N GLU A 120 -2.47 12.17 3.92
CA GLU A 120 -3.76 12.78 4.29
C GLU A 120 -3.61 14.30 4.45
N ALA A 121 -2.58 14.77 5.14
CA ALA A 121 -2.32 16.20 5.28
C ALA A 121 -2.00 16.89 3.93
N PHE A 122 -1.30 16.20 3.02
CA PHE A 122 -1.00 16.70 1.69
C PHE A 122 -2.28 16.94 0.87
N VAL A 123 -3.21 16.00 0.95
CA VAL A 123 -4.53 16.10 0.33
C VAL A 123 -5.32 17.29 0.88
N ASP A 124 -5.36 17.41 2.21
CA ASP A 124 -6.08 18.49 2.89
C ASP A 124 -5.59 19.87 2.43
N VAL A 125 -4.29 20.00 2.16
CA VAL A 125 -3.71 21.23 1.61
C VAL A 125 -4.17 21.48 0.18
N LEU A 126 -4.14 20.46 -0.69
CA LEU A 126 -4.56 20.60 -2.08
C LEU A 126 -6.05 20.91 -2.25
N GLN A 127 -6.91 20.40 -1.37
CA GLN A 127 -8.36 20.66 -1.42
C GLN A 127 -8.76 22.07 -0.95
N ARG A 128 -7.85 22.81 -0.32
CA ARG A 128 -8.12 24.17 0.19
C ARG A 128 -7.77 25.29 -0.79
N ILE A 129 -7.25 24.95 -1.98
CA ILE A 129 -6.79 25.88 -3.02
C ILE A 129 -7.81 25.95 -4.15
#